data_AF-A0AAV4DT48-F1
#
_entry.id   AF-A0AAV4DT48-F1
#
_cell.length_a   1.000
_cell.length_b   1.000
_cell.length_c   1.000
_cell.angle_alpha   90.00
_cell.angle_beta   90.00
_cell.angle_gamma   90.00
#
_symmetry.space_group_name_H-M   'P 1'
#
loop_
_entity.id
_entity.type
_entity.pdbx_description
1 polymer ?
#
loop_
_entity_poly.entity_id
_entity_poly.type
_entity_poly.pdbx_seq_one_letter_code
_entity_poly.pdbx_strand_id
1 'polypeptide(L)'
;MKWQPGDYASCLANLLQGEALSVFLSLSPEDISDYQSVKKTLLRRFGCDKNGFKSKFFSAKPSQDEDFATYINRVARYFNRWLELAQVSDFDSLSFLILSEIALQPCDAEFVAYIKDHSPTSLSDTGYFILGRKTIKGFCHFFRRRIC
;
A
#
# COMPACT_ATOMS: atom_id res chain seq x y z
N MET A 1 -12.11 17.44 -27.60
CA MET A 1 -11.92 18.47 -26.55
C MET A 1 -10.77 18.01 -25.67
N LYS A 2 -9.70 18.80 -25.51
CA LYS A 2 -8.60 18.50 -24.59
C LYS A 2 -8.79 19.35 -23.34
N TRP A 3 -8.86 18.74 -22.17
CA TRP A 3 -8.92 19.46 -20.90
C TRP A 3 -7.55 20.06 -20.56
N GLN A 4 -7.53 21.18 -19.85
CA GLN A 4 -6.30 21.74 -19.29
C GLN A 4 -6.04 21.14 -17.90
N PRO A 5 -4.77 21.04 -17.45
CA PRO A 5 -4.44 20.43 -16.17
C PRO A 5 -5.19 21.01 -14.96
N GLY A 6 -5.49 22.31 -14.97
CA GLY A 6 -6.26 22.98 -13.91
C GLY A 6 -7.75 22.59 -13.87
N ASP A 7 -8.30 22.08 -14.97
CA ASP A 7 -9.71 21.70 -15.05
C ASP A 7 -9.95 20.22 -14.68
N TYR A 8 -8.88 19.42 -14.55
CA TYR A 8 -8.98 17.96 -14.42
C TYR A 8 -9.81 17.52 -13.21
N ALA A 9 -9.68 18.19 -12.06
CA ALA A 9 -10.44 17.86 -10.87
C ALA A 9 -11.94 18.15 -11.05
N SER A 10 -12.27 19.32 -11.59
CA SER A 10 -13.65 19.73 -11.89
C SER A 10 -14.30 18.84 -12.95
N CYS A 11 -13.56 18.50 -14.01
CA CYS A 11 -14.03 17.56 -15.03
C CYS A 11 -14.24 16.15 -14.46
N LEU A 12 -13.34 15.69 -13.58
CA LEU A 12 -13.49 14.41 -12.91
C LEU A 12 -14.75 14.38 -12.03
N ALA A 13 -15.01 15.44 -11.25
CA ALA A 13 -16.16 15.52 -10.36
C ALA A 13 -17.49 15.23 -11.07
N ASN A 14 -17.65 15.73 -12.30
CA ASN A 14 -18.85 15.50 -13.13
C ASN A 14 -19.04 14.05 -13.57
N LEU A 15 -17.99 13.23 -13.50
CA LEU A 15 -18.02 11.80 -13.87
C LEU A 15 -18.18 10.88 -12.66
N LEU A 16 -18.01 11.40 -11.43
CA LEU A 16 -18.11 10.60 -10.22
C LEU A 16 -19.58 10.40 -9.83
N GLN A 17 -19.87 9.24 -9.26
CA GLN A 17 -21.20 8.88 -8.76
C GLN A 17 -21.07 8.11 -7.44
N GLY A 18 -22.15 8.07 -6.67
CA GLY A 18 -22.24 7.30 -5.43
C GLY A 18 -21.12 7.62 -4.43
N GLU A 19 -20.48 6.59 -3.90
CA GLU A 19 -19.42 6.72 -2.89
C GLU A 19 -18.21 7.53 -3.37
N ALA A 20 -17.84 7.41 -4.66
CA ALA A 20 -16.70 8.15 -5.20
C ALA A 20 -16.95 9.66 -5.19
N LEU A 21 -18.18 10.07 -5.52
CA LEU A 21 -18.59 11.47 -5.44
C LEU A 21 -18.64 11.95 -3.98
N SER A 22 -19.15 11.12 -3.06
CA SER A 22 -19.18 11.44 -1.63
C SER A 22 -17.77 11.73 -1.08
N VAL A 23 -16.80 10.89 -1.44
CA VAL A 23 -15.39 11.07 -1.04
C VAL A 23 -14.82 12.35 -1.63
N PHE A 24 -15.09 12.63 -2.90
CA PHE A 24 -14.66 13.87 -3.54
C PHE A 24 -15.21 15.11 -2.83
N LEU A 25 -16.51 15.11 -2.49
CA LEU A 25 -17.15 16.24 -1.81
C LEU A 25 -16.69 16.44 -0.36
N SER A 26 -16.10 15.42 0.26
CA SER A 26 -15.50 15.52 1.59
C SER A 26 -14.08 16.10 1.62
N LEU A 27 -13.46 16.31 0.45
CA LEU A 27 -12.12 16.88 0.35
C LEU A 27 -12.11 18.38 0.68
N SER A 28 -10.97 18.87 1.17
CA SER A 28 -10.76 20.30 1.37
C SER A 28 -10.72 21.05 0.02
N PRO A 29 -11.06 22.35 -0.02
CA PRO A 29 -10.92 23.16 -1.24
C PRO A 29 -9.49 23.11 -1.81
N GLU A 30 -8.49 23.06 -0.94
CA GLU A 30 -7.08 22.94 -1.31
C GLU A 30 -6.81 21.60 -2.02
N ASP A 31 -7.28 20.48 -1.46
CA ASP A 31 -7.11 19.15 -2.06
C ASP A 31 -7.86 19.01 -3.39
N ILE A 32 -9.05 19.63 -3.51
CA ILE A 32 -9.86 19.61 -4.75
C ILE A 32 -9.14 20.35 -5.88
N SER A 33 -8.38 21.40 -5.56
CA SER A 33 -7.65 22.18 -6.55
C SER A 33 -6.46 21.43 -7.18
N ASP A 34 -5.96 20.37 -6.51
CA ASP A 34 -4.91 19.50 -7.04
C ASP A 34 -5.48 18.14 -7.47
N TYR A 35 -5.54 17.94 -8.79
CA TYR A 35 -5.97 16.67 -9.38
C TYR A 35 -5.16 15.47 -8.87
N GLN A 36 -3.86 15.61 -8.58
CA GLN A 36 -3.06 14.49 -8.07
C GLN A 36 -3.51 14.07 -6.67
N SER A 37 -3.79 15.05 -5.81
CA SER A 37 -4.35 14.82 -4.47
C SER A 37 -5.73 14.17 -4.54
N VAL A 38 -6.64 14.67 -5.39
CA VAL A 38 -7.95 14.03 -5.63
C VAL A 38 -7.79 12.57 -6.09
N LYS A 39 -6.97 12.34 -7.13
CA LYS A 39 -6.75 11.02 -7.71
C LYS A 39 -6.17 10.05 -6.67
N LYS A 40 -5.17 10.49 -5.90
CA LYS A 40 -4.55 9.69 -4.85
C LYS A 40 -5.56 9.30 -3.77
N THR A 41 -6.40 10.23 -3.32
CA THR A 41 -7.40 9.96 -2.29
C THR A 41 -8.48 8.99 -2.77
N LEU A 42 -8.98 9.17 -4.00
CA LEU A 42 -9.94 8.23 -4.59
C LEU A 42 -9.33 6.83 -4.74
N LEU A 43 -8.13 6.73 -5.30
CA LEU A 43 -7.45 5.44 -5.45
C LEU A 43 -7.25 4.75 -4.10
N ARG A 44 -6.84 5.50 -3.06
CA ARG A 44 -6.67 4.97 -1.71
C ARG A 44 -8.00 4.49 -1.12
N ARG A 45 -9.09 5.25 -1.28
CA ARG A 45 -10.41 4.89 -0.76
C ARG A 45 -10.90 3.54 -1.30
N PHE A 46 -10.70 3.29 -2.60
CA PHE A 46 -11.13 2.04 -3.24
C PHE A 46 -10.07 0.92 -3.20
N GLY A 47 -8.96 1.14 -2.47
CA GLY A 47 -7.86 0.18 -2.37
C GLY A 47 -7.23 -0.13 -3.73
N CYS A 48 -7.18 0.88 -4.60
CA CYS A 48 -6.55 0.87 -5.92
C CYS A 48 -5.14 1.50 -5.89
N ASP A 49 -4.53 1.57 -4.71
CA ASP A 49 -3.14 1.98 -4.50
C ASP A 49 -2.26 0.76 -4.11
N LYS A 50 -0.95 1.02 -3.93
CA LYS A 50 0.04 -0.02 -3.59
C LYS A 50 -0.37 -0.84 -2.36
N ASN A 51 -0.83 -0.17 -1.29
CA ASN A 51 -1.18 -0.84 -0.03
C ASN A 51 -2.50 -1.59 -0.14
N GLY A 52 -3.47 -1.09 -0.90
CA GLY A 52 -4.73 -1.73 -1.17
C GLY A 52 -4.56 -3.05 -1.91
N PHE A 53 -3.74 -3.08 -2.97
CA PHE A 53 -3.45 -4.33 -3.69
C PHE A 53 -2.63 -5.31 -2.85
N LYS A 54 -1.67 -4.83 -2.05
CA LYS A 54 -0.97 -5.65 -1.06
C LYS A 54 -1.94 -6.33 -0.09
N SER A 55 -2.84 -5.54 0.52
CA SER A 55 -3.83 -6.08 1.46
C SER A 55 -4.72 -7.11 0.78
N LYS A 56 -5.23 -6.81 -0.42
CA LYS A 56 -6.06 -7.73 -1.20
C LYS A 56 -5.34 -9.04 -1.53
N PHE A 57 -4.04 -8.99 -1.82
CA PHE A 57 -3.21 -10.17 -2.06
C PHE A 57 -3.08 -11.05 -0.81
N PHE A 58 -2.63 -10.49 0.33
CA PHE A 58 -2.40 -11.27 1.55
C PHE A 58 -3.69 -11.74 2.23
N SER A 59 -4.80 -11.03 2.06
CA SER A 59 -6.10 -11.41 2.63
C SER A 59 -6.99 -12.20 1.66
N ALA A 60 -6.49 -12.53 0.46
CA ALA A 60 -7.30 -13.23 -0.53
C ALA A 60 -7.74 -14.60 -0.02
N LYS A 61 -9.03 -14.89 -0.18
CA LYS A 61 -9.65 -16.20 0.07
C LYS A 61 -10.61 -16.51 -1.08
N PRO A 62 -10.84 -17.79 -1.41
CA PRO A 62 -11.87 -18.18 -2.37
C PRO A 62 -13.25 -17.68 -1.93
N SER A 63 -14.04 -17.20 -2.88
CA SER A 63 -15.46 -16.85 -2.63
C SER A 63 -16.34 -18.10 -2.71
N GLN A 64 -17.53 -18.07 -2.12
CA GLN A 64 -18.43 -19.25 -2.09
C GLN A 64 -18.80 -19.75 -3.49
N ASP A 65 -18.94 -18.84 -4.46
CA ASP A 65 -19.35 -19.14 -5.84
C ASP A 65 -18.19 -19.02 -6.86
N GLU A 66 -16.94 -18.98 -6.39
CA GLU A 66 -15.77 -18.77 -7.24
C GLU A 66 -15.04 -20.09 -7.52
N ASP A 67 -14.91 -20.44 -8.80
CA ASP A 67 -14.05 -21.55 -9.21
C ASP A 67 -12.57 -21.27 -8.88
N PHE A 68 -11.82 -22.33 -8.58
CA PHE A 68 -10.43 -22.21 -8.14
C PHE A 68 -9.52 -21.55 -9.19
N ALA A 69 -9.75 -21.77 -10.49
CA ALA A 69 -8.98 -21.11 -11.54
C ALA A 69 -9.23 -19.59 -11.54
N THR A 70 -10.47 -19.17 -11.30
CA THR A 70 -10.84 -17.75 -11.18
C THR A 70 -10.17 -17.13 -9.94
N TYR A 71 -10.19 -17.84 -8.82
CA TYR A 71 -9.53 -17.42 -7.60
C TYR A 71 -8.03 -17.19 -7.79
N ILE A 72 -7.30 -18.17 -8.35
CA ILE A 72 -5.84 -18.03 -8.57
C ILE A 72 -5.54 -16.88 -9.54
N ASN A 73 -6.31 -16.72 -10.61
CA ASN A 73 -6.16 -15.59 -11.52
C ASN A 73 -6.37 -14.25 -10.82
N ARG A 74 -7.35 -14.16 -9.90
CA ARG A 74 -7.59 -12.95 -9.10
C ARG A 74 -6.43 -12.65 -8.15
N VAL A 75 -5.90 -13.67 -7.46
CA VAL A 75 -4.72 -13.53 -6.59
C VAL A 75 -3.50 -13.04 -7.38
N ALA A 76 -3.24 -13.66 -8.53
CA ALA A 76 -2.13 -13.26 -9.42
C ALA A 76 -2.28 -11.81 -9.91
N ARG A 77 -3.50 -11.37 -10.23
CA ARG A 77 -3.77 -9.96 -10.59
C ARG A 77 -3.47 -9.00 -9.46
N TYR A 78 -3.82 -9.33 -8.21
CA TYR A 78 -3.48 -8.49 -7.06
C TYR A 78 -1.98 -8.40 -6.85
N PHE A 79 -1.28 -9.53 -6.96
CA PHE A 79 0.18 -9.58 -6.85
C PHE A 79 0.85 -8.72 -7.92
N ASN A 80 0.53 -8.94 -9.20
CA ASN A 80 1.14 -8.20 -10.31
C ASN A 80 0.88 -6.70 -10.21
N ARG A 81 -0.34 -6.30 -9.85
CA ARG A 81 -0.68 -4.89 -9.69
C ARG A 81 0.03 -4.25 -8.50
N TRP A 82 0.24 -5.01 -7.42
CA TRP A 82 1.04 -4.55 -6.30
C TRP A 82 2.51 -4.34 -6.70
N LEU A 83 3.11 -5.28 -7.44
CA LEU A 83 4.49 -5.15 -7.96
C LEU A 83 4.66 -3.93 -8.88
N GLU A 84 3.70 -3.72 -9.80
CA GLU A 84 3.69 -2.58 -10.71
C GLU A 84 3.66 -1.24 -9.94
N LEU A 85 2.77 -1.10 -8.96
CA LEU A 85 2.66 0.10 -8.14
C LEU A 85 3.82 0.27 -7.16
N ALA A 86 4.51 -0.82 -6.81
CA ALA A 86 5.74 -0.81 -6.04
C ALA A 86 6.99 -0.52 -6.91
N GLN A 87 6.83 -0.43 -8.23
CA GLN A 87 7.92 -0.19 -9.20
C GLN A 87 9.03 -1.24 -9.11
N VAL A 88 8.67 -2.50 -8.92
CA VAL A 88 9.60 -3.63 -8.92
C VAL A 88 10.09 -3.90 -10.36
N SER A 89 11.40 -3.82 -10.58
CA SER A 89 12.03 -3.96 -11.91
C SER A 89 12.82 -5.26 -12.09
N ASP A 90 13.21 -5.89 -10.98
CA ASP A 90 14.18 -6.99 -10.97
C ASP A 90 13.95 -7.90 -9.75
N PHE A 91 14.70 -9.00 -9.70
CA PHE A 91 14.60 -9.97 -8.62
C PHE A 91 15.01 -9.39 -7.26
N ASP A 92 15.97 -8.46 -7.23
CA ASP A 92 16.48 -7.88 -5.99
C ASP A 92 15.45 -6.95 -5.35
N SER A 93 14.82 -6.08 -6.14
CA SER A 93 13.71 -5.22 -5.71
C SER A 93 12.48 -6.03 -5.28
N LEU A 94 12.18 -7.14 -5.97
CA LEU A 94 11.14 -8.08 -5.54
C LEU A 94 11.48 -8.71 -4.19
N SER A 95 12.70 -9.24 -4.06
CA SER A 95 13.18 -9.90 -2.85
C SER A 95 13.15 -8.94 -1.68
N PHE A 96 13.64 -7.72 -1.86
CA PHE A 96 13.59 -6.66 -0.87
C PHE A 96 12.15 -6.34 -0.45
N LEU A 97 11.23 -6.18 -1.39
CA LEU A 97 9.82 -5.88 -1.12
C LEU A 97 9.18 -6.99 -0.25
N ILE A 98 9.30 -8.25 -0.67
CA ILE A 98 8.68 -9.38 0.03
C ILE A 98 9.30 -9.60 1.41
N LEU A 99 10.63 -9.61 1.49
CA LEU A 99 11.34 -9.87 2.74
C LEU A 99 11.13 -8.74 3.74
N SER A 100 11.04 -7.48 3.30
CA SER A 100 10.70 -6.36 4.17
C SER A 100 9.28 -6.47 4.72
N GLU A 101 8.30 -6.87 3.92
CA GLU A 101 6.93 -7.08 4.41
C GLU A 101 6.84 -8.20 5.44
N ILE A 102 7.55 -9.32 5.24
CA ILE A 102 7.62 -10.41 6.21
C ILE A 102 8.34 -9.98 7.49
N ALA A 103 9.47 -9.29 7.37
CA ALA A 103 10.28 -8.84 8.51
C ALA A 103 9.54 -7.81 9.39
N LEU A 104 8.69 -6.98 8.78
CA LEU A 104 7.92 -5.95 9.47
C LEU A 104 6.55 -6.43 9.96
N GLN A 105 6.03 -7.56 9.47
CA GLN A 105 4.75 -8.13 9.92
C GLN A 105 4.63 -8.33 11.45
N PRO A 106 5.65 -8.78 12.20
CA PRO A 106 5.55 -8.93 13.65
C PRO A 106 5.72 -7.61 14.42
N CYS A 107 6.06 -6.52 13.75
CA CYS A 107 6.30 -5.23 14.39
C CYS A 107 5.01 -4.44 14.62
N ASP A 108 5.02 -3.58 15.64
CA ASP A 108 3.93 -2.63 15.86
C ASP A 108 3.89 -1.53 14.78
N ALA A 109 2.74 -0.87 14.67
CA ALA A 109 2.50 0.13 13.63
C ALA A 109 3.43 1.35 13.74
N GLU A 110 3.84 1.73 14.97
CA GLU A 110 4.73 2.86 15.22
C GLU A 110 6.13 2.57 14.67
N PHE A 111 6.64 1.38 14.93
CA PHE A 111 7.93 0.94 14.41
C PHE A 111 7.91 0.78 12.89
N VAL A 112 6.85 0.20 12.33
CA VAL A 112 6.70 0.08 10.87
C VAL A 112 6.67 1.46 10.20
N ALA A 113 5.99 2.44 10.79
CA ALA A 113 5.98 3.82 10.28
C ALA A 113 7.39 4.42 10.30
N TYR A 114 8.10 4.29 11.44
CA TYR A 114 9.48 4.75 11.58
C TYR A 114 10.40 4.16 10.49
N ILE A 115 10.38 2.85 10.28
CA ILE A 115 11.23 2.21 9.26
C ILE A 115 10.90 2.75 7.86
N LYS A 116 9.61 2.94 7.56
CA LYS A 116 9.19 3.48 6.26
C LYS A 116 9.63 4.93 6.04
N ASP A 117 9.59 5.75 7.08
CA ASP A 117 10.05 7.15 7.01
C ASP A 117 11.54 7.25 6.71
N HIS A 118 12.34 6.27 7.13
CA HIS A 118 13.79 6.20 6.89
C HIS A 118 14.15 5.56 5.54
N SER A 119 13.16 5.12 4.75
CA SER A 119 13.31 4.66 3.35
C SER A 119 14.50 3.71 3.12
N PRO A 120 14.55 2.54 3.77
CA PRO A 120 15.63 1.59 3.56
C PRO A 120 15.68 1.15 2.08
N THR A 121 16.90 1.06 1.55
CA THR A 121 17.16 0.64 0.17
C THR A 121 17.60 -0.81 0.06
N SER A 122 17.95 -1.43 1.18
CA SER A 122 18.40 -2.82 1.26
C SER A 122 17.91 -3.50 2.52
N LEU A 123 17.93 -4.84 2.52
CA LEU A 123 17.62 -5.64 3.72
C LEU A 123 18.61 -5.40 4.86
N SER A 124 19.87 -5.12 4.52
CA SER A 124 20.88 -4.74 5.50
C SER A 124 20.49 -3.42 6.18
N ASP A 125 20.04 -2.42 5.43
CA ASP A 125 19.56 -1.15 5.99
C ASP A 125 18.36 -1.36 6.90
N THR A 126 17.37 -2.14 6.44
CA THR A 126 16.22 -2.52 7.27
C THR A 126 16.69 -3.20 8.57
N GLY A 127 17.65 -4.12 8.49
CA GLY A 127 18.27 -4.76 9.65
C GLY A 127 19.00 -3.79 10.59
N TYR A 128 19.74 -2.83 10.06
CA TYR A 128 20.43 -1.80 10.86
C TYR A 128 19.45 -0.89 11.59
N PHE A 129 18.38 -0.44 10.94
CA PHE A 129 17.34 0.36 11.60
C PHE A 129 16.59 -0.45 12.66
N ILE A 130 16.39 -1.75 12.40
CA ILE A 130 15.79 -2.69 13.35
C ILE A 130 16.69 -2.86 14.58
N LEU A 131 18.00 -3.01 14.40
CA LEU A 131 18.98 -3.19 15.48
C LEU A 131 19.32 -1.90 16.25
N GLY A 132 19.23 -0.74 15.59
CA GLY A 132 19.59 0.58 16.13
C GLY A 132 18.65 1.09 17.23
N ARG A 133 17.45 0.52 17.38
CA ARG A 133 16.50 0.86 18.46
C ARG A 133 16.18 -0.37 19.33
N LYS A 134 17.15 -0.79 20.15
CA LYS A 134 16.95 -1.73 21.28
C LYS A 134 15.96 -1.22 22.36
N THR A 135 15.45 0.00 22.25
CA THR A 135 14.77 0.75 23.33
C THR A 135 13.33 1.20 23.04
N ILE A 136 12.74 0.94 21.86
CA ILE A 136 11.28 1.14 21.72
C ILE A 136 10.57 0.00 22.46
N LYS A 137 9.58 0.35 23.27
CA LYS A 137 8.63 -0.57 23.90
C LYS A 137 7.82 -1.32 22.83
N GLY A 138 8.44 -2.33 22.21
CA GLY A 138 7.84 -3.16 21.15
C GLY A 138 8.82 -4.20 20.60
N PHE A 139 10.09 -3.81 20.46
CA PHE A 139 11.17 -4.69 20.02
C PHE A 139 11.36 -5.91 20.96
N CYS A 140 11.30 -5.66 22.26
CA CYS A 140 11.67 -6.64 23.29
C CYS A 140 10.63 -7.72 23.60
N HIS A 141 9.36 -7.59 23.19
CA HIS A 141 8.35 -8.59 23.56
C HIS A 141 8.28 -9.76 22.55
N PHE A 142 8.61 -9.53 21.28
CA PHE A 142 8.52 -10.55 20.23
C PHE A 142 9.79 -11.41 20.13
N PHE A 143 10.98 -10.81 20.06
CA PHE A 143 12.24 -11.56 19.94
C PHE A 143 12.61 -12.38 21.20
N ARG A 144 12.09 -12.03 22.38
CA ARG A 144 12.30 -12.81 23.62
C ARG A 144 11.51 -14.13 23.70
N ARG A 145 10.47 -14.34 22.88
CA ARG A 145 9.59 -15.52 22.99
C ARG A 145 9.86 -16.64 21.98
N ARG A 146 10.80 -16.46 21.04
CA ARG A 146 11.09 -17.45 19.98
C ARG A 146 12.52 -17.99 19.98
N ILE A 147 13.38 -17.54 20.91
CA ILE A 147 14.77 -18.02 21.08
C ILE A 147 14.95 -18.67 22.47
N CYS A 148 13.84 -19.05 23.13
CA CYS A 148 13.85 -19.95 24.29
C CYS A 148 12.93 -21.13 23.99
#